data_AF-A0A4R6RR80-F1
#
_entry.id   AF-A0A4R6RR80-F1
#
_cell.length_a   1.000
_cell.length_b   1.000
_cell.length_c   1.000
_cell.angle_alpha   90.00
_cell.angle_beta   90.00
_cell.angle_gamma   90.00
#
_symmetry.space_group_name_H-M   'P 1'
#
loop_
_entity.id
_entity.type
_entity.pdbx_description
1 polymer ?
#
loop_
_entity_poly.entity_id
_entity_poly.type
_entity_poly.pdbx_seq_one_letter_code
_entity_poly.pdbx_strand_id
1 'polypeptide(L)'
;MENLSLEHHLSADLIPEDHFGHRIGIRSKCLPDLIDADLFPKPHPLKINRRYYFKDWMAGAFLSYVWNYASDFEIEQIAQILRKHDPRFLDYREIRSDETTRDWLNEVLVANTNEDYLP
;
A
#
# COMPACT_ATOMS: atom_id res chain seq x y z
N MET A 1 -22.72 29.30 6.44
CA MET A 1 -22.97 27.89 6.08
C MET A 1 -22.15 27.58 4.83
N GLU A 2 -20.85 27.27 4.97
CA GLU A 2 -19.93 27.21 3.81
C GLU A 2 -18.91 26.04 3.88
N ASN A 3 -19.16 25.00 4.69
CA ASN A 3 -18.24 23.83 4.76
C ASN A 3 -18.72 22.58 4.00
N LEU A 4 -20.00 22.50 3.61
CA LEU A 4 -20.56 21.33 2.92
C LEU A 4 -20.16 21.21 1.44
N SER A 5 -19.62 22.28 0.84
CA SER A 5 -19.26 22.34 -0.60
C SER A 5 -17.89 21.75 -0.92
N LEU A 6 -16.93 21.80 0.02
CA LEU A 6 -15.58 21.27 -0.19
C LEU A 6 -15.51 19.75 0.02
N GLU A 7 -16.28 19.23 0.98
CA GLU A 7 -16.40 17.79 1.23
C GLU A 7 -17.02 17.07 0.03
N HIS A 8 -18.04 17.64 -0.61
CA HIS A 8 -18.73 17.03 -1.76
C HIS A 8 -17.91 16.99 -3.07
N HIS A 9 -16.87 17.82 -3.21
CA HIS A 9 -16.02 17.81 -4.41
C HIS A 9 -14.73 17.00 -4.23
N LEU A 10 -14.32 16.76 -2.99
CA LEU A 10 -13.20 15.87 -2.67
C LEU A 10 -13.64 14.40 -2.49
N SER A 11 -14.94 14.14 -2.24
CA SER A 11 -15.40 12.83 -1.74
C SER A 11 -15.69 11.75 -2.78
N ALA A 12 -15.79 12.06 -4.08
CA ALA A 12 -16.25 11.04 -5.04
C ALA A 12 -15.23 9.90 -5.25
N ASP A 13 -13.92 10.18 -5.10
CA ASP A 13 -12.86 9.23 -5.43
C ASP A 13 -11.97 8.85 -4.23
N LEU A 14 -12.29 9.34 -3.03
CA LEU A 14 -11.51 9.04 -1.82
C LEU A 14 -11.98 7.74 -1.18
N ILE A 15 -11.09 6.75 -1.15
CA ILE A 15 -11.28 5.48 -0.45
C ILE A 15 -10.51 5.49 0.88
N PRO A 16 -11.05 4.86 1.94
CA PRO A 16 -10.36 4.75 3.22
C PRO A 16 -9.16 3.80 3.13
N GLU A 17 -8.21 3.94 4.05
CA GLU A 17 -6.99 3.13 4.15
C GLU A 17 -7.22 1.61 4.12
N ASP A 18 -8.31 1.11 4.70
CA ASP A 18 -8.67 -0.33 4.65
C ASP A 18 -8.98 -0.80 3.22
N HIS A 19 -9.78 -0.02 2.49
CA HIS A 19 -10.11 -0.30 1.10
C HIS A 19 -8.86 -0.16 0.22
N PHE A 20 -8.07 0.88 0.44
CA PHE A 20 -6.81 1.07 -0.27
C PHE A 20 -5.84 -0.10 -0.05
N GLY A 21 -5.62 -0.51 1.20
CA GLY A 21 -4.75 -1.63 1.54
C GLY A 21 -5.16 -2.92 0.83
N HIS A 22 -6.46 -3.21 0.80
CA HIS A 22 -7.00 -4.35 0.06
C HIS A 22 -6.67 -4.29 -1.44
N ARG A 23 -6.82 -3.11 -2.08
CA ARG A 23 -6.51 -2.92 -3.51
C ARG A 23 -5.06 -3.20 -3.88
N ILE A 24 -4.13 -3.10 -2.94
CA ILE A 24 -2.70 -3.35 -3.16
C ILE A 24 -2.20 -4.58 -2.41
N GLY A 25 -3.09 -5.37 -1.81
CA GLY A 25 -2.73 -6.65 -1.18
C GLY A 25 -1.99 -6.53 0.15
N ILE A 26 -2.15 -5.42 0.89
CA ILE A 26 -1.51 -5.22 2.20
C ILE A 26 -2.54 -4.84 3.28
N ARG A 27 -2.21 -5.10 4.55
CA ARG A 27 -3.03 -4.61 5.66
C ARG A 27 -2.91 -3.09 5.81
N SER A 28 -4.01 -2.41 6.10
CA SER A 28 -4.04 -0.96 6.28
C SER A 28 -3.08 -0.42 7.33
N LYS A 29 -2.80 -1.19 8.39
CA LYS A 29 -1.81 -0.85 9.41
C LYS A 29 -0.37 -0.70 8.89
N CYS A 30 -0.06 -1.20 7.69
CA CYS A 30 1.23 -0.96 7.04
C CYS A 30 1.33 0.45 6.47
N LEU A 31 0.20 1.07 6.10
CA LEU A 31 0.17 2.34 5.36
C LEU A 31 0.78 3.52 6.12
N PRO A 32 0.52 3.72 7.43
CA PRO A 32 1.18 4.80 8.17
C PRO A 32 2.70 4.73 8.13
N ASP A 33 3.28 3.54 8.37
CA ASP A 33 4.74 3.35 8.34
C ASP A 33 5.32 3.55 6.93
N LEU A 34 4.59 3.14 5.87
CA LEU A 34 5.00 3.38 4.48
C LEU A 34 5.01 4.87 4.13
N ILE A 35 3.98 5.61 4.56
CA ILE A 35 3.85 7.06 4.32
C ILE A 35 4.92 7.83 5.10
N ASP A 36 5.12 7.50 6.38
CA ASP A 36 6.08 8.17 7.26
C ASP A 36 7.53 7.91 6.81
N ALA A 37 7.79 6.79 6.13
CA ALA A 37 9.09 6.44 5.54
C ALA A 37 9.32 7.00 4.12
N ASP A 38 8.37 7.79 3.57
CA ASP A 38 8.40 8.31 2.20
C ASP A 38 8.46 7.20 1.11
N LEU A 39 7.94 6.01 1.41
CA LEU A 39 7.91 4.85 0.51
C LEU A 39 6.62 4.78 -0.33
N PHE A 40 6.05 5.94 -0.63
CA PHE A 40 4.76 6.06 -1.29
C PHE A 40 4.82 7.11 -2.41
N PRO A 41 4.37 6.80 -3.64
CA PRO A 41 4.47 7.73 -4.75
C PRO A 41 3.59 8.97 -4.51
N LYS A 42 4.09 10.14 -4.93
CA LYS A 42 3.31 11.38 -4.86
C LYS A 42 2.14 11.37 -5.85
N PRO A 43 1.02 12.02 -5.51
CA PRO A 43 0.74 12.79 -4.30
C PRO A 43 0.50 11.88 -3.08
N HIS A 44 0.86 12.36 -1.89
CA HIS A 44 0.58 11.64 -0.65
C HIS A 44 -0.93 11.58 -0.36
N PRO A 45 -1.38 10.55 0.38
CA PRO A 45 -2.78 10.46 0.82
C PRO A 45 -3.17 11.60 1.75
N LEU A 46 -4.47 11.88 1.78
CA LEU A 46 -5.05 12.91 2.64
C LEU A 46 -5.30 12.36 4.04
N LYS A 47 -4.89 13.09 5.08
CA LYS A 47 -5.13 12.70 6.48
C LYS A 47 -6.29 13.49 7.07
N ILE A 48 -7.39 12.81 7.43
CA ILE A 48 -8.59 13.41 8.05
C ILE A 48 -8.88 12.65 9.35
N ASN A 49 -9.01 13.35 10.48
CA ASN A 49 -9.37 12.75 11.78
C ASN A 49 -8.57 11.49 12.15
N ARG A 50 -7.24 11.52 11.91
CA ARG A 50 -6.27 10.42 12.14
C ARG A 50 -6.38 9.22 11.19
N ARG A 51 -7.22 9.27 10.16
CA ARG A 51 -7.31 8.25 9.11
C ARG A 51 -6.74 8.76 7.80
N TYR A 52 -6.12 7.88 7.03
CA TYR A 52 -5.69 8.19 5.67
C TYR A 52 -6.80 7.88 4.66
N TYR A 53 -6.91 8.76 3.67
CA TYR A 53 -7.81 8.67 2.54
C TYR A 53 -7.02 8.79 1.24
N PHE A 54 -7.31 7.92 0.30
CA PHE A 54 -6.54 7.72 -0.91
C PHE A 54 -7.44 7.93 -2.12
N LYS A 55 -6.91 8.44 -3.22
CA LYS A 55 -7.63 8.34 -4.49
C LYS A 55 -7.51 6.91 -5.02
N ASP A 56 -8.57 6.35 -5.60
CA ASP A 56 -8.58 4.95 -6.07
C ASP A 56 -7.41 4.65 -7.05
N TRP A 57 -7.08 5.58 -7.95
CA TRP A 57 -5.95 5.43 -8.89
C TRP A 57 -4.58 5.32 -8.23
N MET A 58 -4.42 5.77 -6.98
CA MET A 58 -3.15 5.68 -6.25
C MET A 58 -2.74 4.23 -6.01
N ALA A 59 -3.68 3.28 -6.04
CA ALA A 59 -3.37 1.86 -5.87
C ALA A 59 -2.51 1.37 -7.03
N GLY A 60 -2.91 1.68 -8.27
CA GLY A 60 -2.12 1.38 -9.46
C GLY A 60 -0.80 2.14 -9.49
N ALA A 61 -0.76 3.38 -9.00
CA ALA A 61 0.49 4.15 -8.89
C ALA A 61 1.47 3.52 -7.91
N PHE A 62 1.01 3.06 -6.74
CA PHE A 62 1.83 2.37 -5.75
C PHE A 62 2.41 1.07 -6.31
N LEU A 63 1.56 0.22 -6.90
CA LEU A 63 2.01 -1.04 -7.49
C LEU A 63 3.02 -0.80 -8.62
N SER A 64 2.77 0.19 -9.49
CA SER A 64 3.71 0.57 -10.55
C SER A 64 5.04 1.09 -10.00
N TYR A 65 5.01 1.86 -8.90
CA TYR A 65 6.21 2.30 -8.19
C TYR A 65 7.03 1.11 -7.68
N VAL A 66 6.42 0.18 -6.97
CA VAL A 66 7.09 -1.04 -6.47
C VAL A 66 7.66 -1.86 -7.64
N TRP A 67 6.91 -2.05 -8.72
CA TRP A 67 7.36 -2.82 -9.88
C TRP A 67 8.55 -2.19 -10.61
N ASN A 68 8.46 -0.90 -10.91
CA ASN A 68 9.30 -0.30 -11.95
C ASN A 68 10.27 0.77 -11.45
N TYR A 69 10.03 1.37 -10.29
CA TYR A 69 10.67 2.64 -9.92
C TYR A 69 11.35 2.64 -8.55
N ALA A 70 10.82 1.93 -7.56
CA ALA A 70 11.44 1.81 -6.25
C ALA A 70 12.86 1.24 -6.41
N SER A 71 13.84 1.79 -5.72
CA SER A 71 15.19 1.24 -5.61
C SER A 71 15.19 -0.04 -4.77
N ASP A 72 16.24 -0.85 -4.87
CA ASP A 72 16.33 -2.08 -4.07
C ASP A 72 16.34 -1.81 -2.56
N PHE A 73 16.90 -0.67 -2.14
CA PHE A 73 16.83 -0.22 -0.76
C PHE A 73 15.39 0.09 -0.31
N GLU A 74 14.60 0.78 -1.15
CA GLU A 74 13.19 1.06 -0.86
C GLU A 74 12.37 -0.24 -0.84
N ILE A 75 12.63 -1.18 -1.75
CA ILE A 75 11.99 -2.51 -1.76
C ILE A 75 12.26 -3.25 -0.45
N GLU A 76 13.50 -3.26 0.04
CA GLU A 76 13.84 -3.89 1.32
C GLU A 76 13.12 -3.23 2.50
N GLN A 77 13.01 -1.91 2.51
CA GLN A 77 12.27 -1.22 3.57
C GLN A 77 10.77 -1.52 3.53
N ILE A 78 10.17 -1.54 2.32
CA ILE A 78 8.77 -1.94 2.13
C ILE A 78 8.58 -3.37 2.67
N ALA A 79 9.44 -4.30 2.29
CA ALA A 79 9.42 -5.68 2.76
C ALA A 79 9.48 -5.79 4.29
N GLN A 80 10.35 -5.01 4.94
CA GLN A 80 10.46 -4.99 6.40
C GLN A 80 9.20 -4.47 7.08
N ILE A 81 8.58 -3.41 6.55
CA ILE A 81 7.32 -2.87 7.07
C ILE A 81 6.21 -3.90 6.92
N LEU A 82 6.09 -4.55 5.76
CA LEU A 82 5.08 -5.58 5.54
C LEU A 82 5.27 -6.77 6.48
N ARG A 83 6.50 -7.25 6.69
CA ARG A 83 6.81 -8.34 7.66
C ARG A 83 6.51 -7.97 9.11
N LYS A 84 6.78 -6.72 9.50
CA LYS A 84 6.51 -6.22 10.85
C LYS A 84 5.02 -6.27 11.18
N HIS A 85 4.18 -5.92 10.20
CA HIS A 85 2.76 -5.77 10.41
C HIS A 85 1.95 -6.99 9.98
N ASP A 86 2.38 -7.75 9.00
CA ASP A 86 1.59 -8.84 8.45
C ASP A 86 2.38 -10.16 8.46
N PRO A 87 2.05 -11.08 9.40
CA PRO A 87 2.73 -12.37 9.53
C PRO A 87 2.76 -13.20 8.25
N ARG A 88 1.82 -12.99 7.31
CA ARG A 88 1.80 -13.68 6.01
C ARG A 88 3.07 -13.45 5.20
N PHE A 89 3.75 -12.32 5.43
CA PHE A 89 5.01 -11.97 4.76
C PHE A 89 6.24 -12.59 5.46
N LEU A 90 6.08 -13.26 6.61
CA LEU A 90 7.17 -13.95 7.33
C LEU A 90 7.44 -15.34 6.77
N ASP A 91 6.42 -16.06 6.28
CA ASP A 91 6.54 -17.46 5.82
C ASP A 91 7.17 -17.57 4.42
N TYR A 92 7.05 -16.52 3.63
CA TYR A 92 7.60 -16.42 2.28
C TYR A 92 9.16 -16.39 2.21
N ARG A 93 9.84 -16.63 3.33
CA ARG A 93 11.28 -16.38 3.51
C ARG A 93 12.19 -17.50 3.00
N GLU A 94 11.66 -18.58 2.43
CA GLU A 94 12.43 -19.37 1.48
C GLU A 94 12.43 -18.65 0.12
N ILE A 95 12.97 -17.43 0.10
CA ILE A 95 13.35 -16.75 -1.14
C ILE A 95 14.29 -17.73 -1.83
N ARG A 96 13.85 -18.28 -2.97
CA ARG A 96 14.63 -19.23 -3.74
C ARG A 96 15.96 -18.55 -4.10
N SER A 97 17.03 -19.33 -4.21
CA SER A 97 18.39 -18.79 -4.42
C SER A 97 18.55 -17.89 -5.66
N ASP A 98 17.57 -17.90 -6.56
CA ASP A 98 17.48 -17.16 -7.82
C ASP A 98 16.47 -15.99 -7.80
N GLU A 99 15.74 -15.76 -6.71
CA GLU A 99 14.66 -14.77 -6.64
C GLU A 99 15.10 -13.49 -5.91
N THR A 100 14.82 -12.31 -6.47
CA THR A 100 15.11 -11.04 -5.80
C THR A 100 13.99 -10.67 -4.81
N THR A 101 14.29 -9.85 -3.80
CA THR A 101 13.26 -9.32 -2.88
C THR A 101 12.14 -8.58 -3.64
N ARG A 102 12.44 -7.99 -4.81
CA ARG A 102 11.43 -7.35 -5.65
C ARG A 102 10.49 -8.38 -6.28
N ASP A 103 11.03 -9.46 -6.85
CA ASP A 103 10.22 -10.52 -7.46
C ASP A 103 9.28 -11.14 -6.43
N TRP A 104 9.83 -11.45 -5.25
CA TRP A 104 9.07 -11.89 -4.10
C TRP A 104 7.95 -10.91 -3.74
N LEU A 105 8.29 -9.63 -3.53
CA LEU A 105 7.33 -8.62 -3.11
C LEU A 105 6.20 -8.47 -4.13
N ASN A 106 6.53 -8.52 -5.42
CA ASN A 106 5.56 -8.46 -6.51
C ASN A 106 4.61 -9.66 -6.49
N GLU A 107 5.12 -10.88 -6.29
CA GLU A 107 4.30 -12.08 -6.20
C GLU A 107 3.31 -11.98 -5.04
N VAL A 108 3.78 -11.59 -3.85
CA VAL A 108 2.93 -11.50 -2.66
C VAL A 108 1.87 -10.41 -2.79
N LEU A 109 2.21 -9.26 -3.36
CA LEU A 109 1.22 -8.20 -3.60
C LEU A 109 0.14 -8.68 -4.58
N VAL A 110 0.52 -9.33 -5.69
CA VAL A 110 -0.44 -9.87 -6.67
C VAL A 110 -1.33 -10.95 -6.06
N ALA A 111 -0.75 -11.92 -5.35
CA ALA A 111 -1.50 -12.98 -4.67
C ALA A 111 -2.55 -12.39 -3.72
N ASN A 112 -2.15 -11.43 -2.89
CA ASN A 112 -3.03 -10.81 -1.91
C ASN A 112 -4.06 -9.84 -2.51
N THR A 113 -3.83 -9.29 -3.71
CA THR A 113 -4.85 -8.49 -4.42
C THR A 113 -5.95 -9.33 -5.06
N ASN A 114 -5.66 -10.59 -5.40
CA ASN A 114 -6.58 -11.51 -6.07
C ASN A 114 -7.36 -12.43 -5.12
N GLU A 115 -6.93 -12.52 -3.86
CA GLU A 115 -7.71 -13.19 -2.81
C GLU A 115 -8.82 -12.25 -2.32
N ASP A 116 -10.08 -12.68 -2.47
CA ASP A 116 -11.23 -12.02 -1.87
C ASP A 116 -11.03 -11.93 -0.35
N TYR A 117 -10.67 -10.74 0.13
CA TYR A 117 -10.64 -10.42 1.55
C TYR A 117 -12.09 -10.39 2.04
N LEU A 118 -12.59 -11.52 2.53
CA LEU A 118 -13.72 -11.53 3.44
C LEU A 118 -13.17 -11.69 4.87
N PRO A 119 -13.67 -10.87 5.82
CA PRO A 119 -13.26 -10.92 7.23
C PRO A 119 -13.56 -12.27 7.88
#